data_AF-A0A7V9Q9I5-F1
#
_entry.id   AF-A0A7V9Q9I5-F1
#
_cell.length_a   1.000
_cell.length_b   1.000
_cell.length_c   1.000
_cell.angle_alpha   90.00
_cell.angle_beta   90.00
_cell.angle_gamma   90.00
#
_symmetry.space_group_name_H-M   'P 1'
#
loop_
_entity.id
_entity.type
_entity.pdbx_description
1 polymer ?
#
loop_
_entity_poly.entity_id
_entity_poly.type
_entity_poly.pdbx_seq_one_letter_code
_entity_poly.pdbx_strand_id
1 'polypeptide(L)'
;ELGVDVITTGNHVWDKKEIRPLLDSEPRLLRPANYPPGNPGRGITVIEARGVRVAVLNLQGRIFMPPIDDPFRMADELLASVKGDASIAVVDFHAEATSEKQAMAFYLDGRVAAVVGTHTHVQTADERILPKGTAAITDLGLTGSIGGIIGMKPEISIERQLLQARGERMQPADDELHLQGVVVEVDTARGVATSIKRLSVPYARALEGAFGKS
;
A
#
# COMPACT_ATOMS: atom_id res chain seq x y z
N GLU A 1 -2.67 -1.38 -19.67
CA GLU A 1 -2.78 -0.01 -20.21
C GLU A 1 -1.95 1.05 -19.44
N LEU A 2 -1.69 0.92 -18.13
CA LEU A 2 -0.77 1.81 -17.38
C LEU A 2 0.43 1.11 -16.71
N GLY A 3 0.63 -0.20 -16.98
CA GLY A 3 1.73 -0.97 -16.39
C GLY A 3 1.53 -1.39 -14.92
N VAL A 4 0.30 -1.36 -14.41
CA VAL A 4 -0.05 -1.82 -13.06
C VAL A 4 -0.44 -3.29 -13.08
N ASP A 5 0.27 -4.11 -12.30
CA ASP A 5 0.04 -5.56 -12.21
C ASP A 5 -0.91 -5.97 -11.07
N VAL A 6 -0.87 -5.28 -9.93
CA VAL A 6 -1.71 -5.54 -8.75
C VAL A 6 -2.14 -4.21 -8.14
N ILE A 7 -3.39 -4.14 -7.69
CA ILE A 7 -3.96 -2.99 -6.98
C ILE A 7 -4.28 -3.45 -5.56
N THR A 8 -3.65 -2.84 -4.57
CA THR A 8 -4.01 -2.98 -3.15
C THR A 8 -4.94 -1.83 -2.74
N THR A 9 -5.69 -2.03 -1.67
CA THR A 9 -6.63 -1.04 -1.15
C THR A 9 -6.44 -0.87 0.37
N GLY A 10 -7.48 -0.38 1.06
CA GLY A 10 -7.40 -0.03 2.46
C GLY A 10 -8.78 0.10 3.08
N ASN A 11 -8.91 0.94 4.10
CA ASN A 11 -10.15 1.12 4.85
C ASN A 11 -11.31 1.68 4.01
N HIS A 12 -11.01 2.42 2.94
CA HIS A 12 -12.01 3.02 2.03
C HIS A 12 -12.52 2.07 0.94
N VAL A 13 -12.08 0.80 0.93
CA VAL A 13 -12.49 -0.18 -0.09
C VAL A 13 -14.01 -0.37 -0.16
N TRP A 14 -14.76 -0.07 0.90
CA TRP A 14 -16.21 -0.26 0.97
C TRP A 14 -17.06 0.98 0.65
N ASP A 15 -16.45 2.13 0.39
CA ASP A 15 -17.15 3.41 0.25
C ASP A 15 -18.05 3.48 -1.00
N LYS A 16 -17.77 2.64 -2.00
CA LYS A 16 -18.52 2.53 -3.26
C LYS A 16 -19.11 1.14 -3.37
N LYS A 17 -20.44 1.02 -3.46
CA LYS A 17 -21.11 -0.29 -3.52
C LYS A 17 -20.71 -1.09 -4.77
N GLU A 18 -20.33 -0.39 -5.82
CA GLU A 18 -19.88 -0.88 -7.12
C GLU A 18 -18.59 -1.72 -7.02
N ILE A 19 -17.80 -1.55 -5.96
CA ILE A 19 -16.54 -2.29 -5.76
C ILE A 19 -16.75 -3.78 -5.49
N ARG A 20 -17.92 -4.15 -4.93
CA ARG A 20 -18.21 -5.52 -4.46
C ARG A 20 -18.11 -6.57 -5.59
N PRO A 21 -18.82 -6.43 -6.72
CA PRO A 21 -18.67 -7.37 -7.82
C PRO A 21 -17.26 -7.32 -8.45
N LEU A 22 -16.57 -6.17 -8.38
CA LEU A 22 -15.22 -6.04 -8.93
C LEU A 22 -14.20 -6.84 -8.10
N LEU A 23 -14.32 -6.81 -6.78
CA LEU A 23 -13.45 -7.57 -5.86
C LEU A 23 -13.46 -9.09 -6.13
N ASP A 24 -14.61 -9.65 -6.51
CA ASP A 24 -14.72 -11.07 -6.83
C ASP A 24 -14.21 -11.39 -8.25
N SER A 25 -14.47 -10.49 -9.21
CA SER A 25 -14.21 -10.71 -10.64
C SER A 25 -12.79 -10.35 -11.11
N GLU A 26 -12.07 -9.48 -10.41
CA GLU A 26 -10.69 -9.07 -10.76
C GLU A 26 -9.69 -9.63 -9.73
N PRO A 27 -8.99 -10.74 -10.03
CA PRO A 27 -8.02 -11.37 -9.13
C PRO A 27 -6.84 -10.50 -8.68
N ARG A 28 -6.56 -9.41 -9.40
CA ARG A 28 -5.45 -8.50 -9.10
C ARG A 28 -5.89 -7.30 -8.24
N LEU A 29 -7.17 -7.19 -7.92
CA LEU A 29 -7.69 -6.19 -6.99
C LEU A 29 -7.80 -6.80 -5.60
N LEU A 30 -6.94 -6.35 -4.69
CA LEU A 30 -6.86 -6.83 -3.33
C LEU A 30 -7.56 -5.88 -2.34
N ARG A 31 -8.20 -6.48 -1.34
CA ARG A 31 -8.68 -5.81 -0.14
C ARG A 31 -7.89 -6.27 1.09
N PRO A 32 -7.90 -5.54 2.21
CA PRO A 32 -7.23 -6.02 3.41
C PRO A 32 -7.75 -7.39 3.85
N ALA A 33 -6.87 -8.37 3.97
CA ALA A 33 -7.23 -9.78 4.15
C ALA A 33 -7.89 -10.05 5.50
N ASN A 34 -7.50 -9.29 6.53
CA ASN A 34 -7.94 -9.44 7.91
C ASN A 34 -9.29 -8.77 8.23
N TYR A 35 -10.13 -8.53 7.22
CA TYR A 35 -11.57 -8.31 7.46
C TYR A 35 -12.26 -9.63 7.83
N PRO A 36 -13.31 -9.59 8.68
CA PRO A 36 -14.07 -10.79 9.05
C PRO A 36 -14.54 -11.61 7.84
N PRO A 37 -14.72 -12.94 8.01
CA PRO A 37 -15.15 -13.83 6.94
C PRO A 37 -16.51 -13.42 6.35
N GLY A 38 -16.71 -13.69 5.06
CA GLY A 38 -17.94 -13.39 4.31
C GLY A 38 -17.90 -12.11 3.46
N ASN A 39 -16.83 -11.32 3.57
CA ASN A 39 -16.58 -10.20 2.66
C ASN A 39 -16.06 -10.66 1.29
N PRO A 40 -16.47 -10.00 0.18
CA PRO A 40 -16.04 -10.36 -1.17
C PRO A 40 -14.55 -10.08 -1.41
N GLY A 41 -14.04 -10.68 -2.47
CA GLY A 41 -12.66 -10.56 -2.90
C GLY A 41 -11.65 -11.23 -1.97
N ARG A 42 -10.39 -10.93 -2.25
CA ARG A 42 -9.23 -11.60 -1.68
C ARG A 42 -8.21 -10.59 -1.17
N GLY A 43 -7.38 -11.01 -0.22
CA GLY A 43 -6.28 -10.18 0.30
C GLY A 43 -4.89 -10.65 -0.10
N ILE A 44 -4.81 -11.68 -0.95
CA ILE A 44 -3.57 -12.15 -1.56
C ILE A 44 -3.81 -12.51 -3.01
N THR A 45 -2.80 -12.29 -3.86
CA THR A 45 -2.71 -12.88 -5.20
C THR A 45 -1.26 -13.26 -5.50
N VAL A 46 -1.07 -14.23 -6.38
CA VAL A 46 0.24 -14.61 -6.91
C VAL A 46 0.25 -14.32 -8.40
N ILE A 47 1.11 -13.41 -8.82
CA ILE A 47 1.32 -13.08 -10.24
C ILE A 47 2.64 -13.68 -10.72
N GLU A 48 2.77 -13.87 -12.03
CA GLU A 48 4.05 -14.19 -12.66
C GLU A 48 4.56 -12.96 -13.41
N ALA A 49 5.77 -12.51 -13.07
CA ALA A 49 6.44 -11.40 -13.72
C ALA A 49 7.85 -11.83 -14.12
N ARG A 50 8.13 -11.84 -15.43
CA ARG A 50 9.45 -12.20 -15.98
C ARG A 50 9.99 -13.54 -15.46
N GLY A 51 9.11 -14.54 -15.33
CA GLY A 51 9.44 -15.89 -14.84
C GLY A 51 9.59 -16.00 -13.32
N VAL A 52 9.25 -14.96 -12.56
CA VAL A 52 9.26 -14.94 -11.09
C VAL A 52 7.82 -14.91 -10.59
N ARG A 53 7.46 -15.83 -9.70
CA ARG A 53 6.15 -15.82 -9.03
C ARG A 53 6.21 -14.93 -7.80
N VAL A 54 5.37 -13.89 -7.77
CA VAL A 54 5.34 -12.84 -6.75
C VAL A 54 4.00 -12.88 -6.04
N ALA A 55 4.00 -13.16 -4.74
CA ALA A 55 2.84 -12.98 -3.89
C ALA A 55 2.71 -11.51 -3.47
N VAL A 56 1.52 -10.94 -3.59
CA VAL A 56 1.19 -9.60 -3.07
C VAL A 56 0.08 -9.74 -2.05
N LEU A 57 0.31 -9.23 -0.84
CA LEU A 57 -0.61 -9.27 0.27
C LEU A 57 -1.06 -7.85 0.62
N ASN A 58 -2.33 -7.70 0.98
CA ASN A 58 -2.88 -6.46 1.51
C ASN A 58 -3.47 -6.73 2.89
N LEU A 59 -3.03 -5.97 3.89
CA LEU A 59 -3.43 -6.09 5.29
C LEU A 59 -3.76 -4.71 5.85
N GLN A 60 -4.57 -4.64 6.90
CA GLN A 60 -4.93 -3.38 7.55
C GLN A 60 -4.61 -3.42 9.06
N GLY A 61 -4.04 -2.33 9.57
CA GLY A 61 -3.78 -2.13 10.99
C GLY A 61 -5.05 -1.93 11.82
N ARG A 62 -4.89 -1.86 13.13
CA ARG A 62 -6.00 -1.74 14.09
C ARG A 62 -5.86 -0.56 15.02
N ILE A 63 -4.63 -0.08 15.25
CA ILE A 63 -4.43 1.07 16.15
C ILE A 63 -4.93 2.33 15.43
N PHE A 64 -5.89 3.03 16.05
CA PHE A 64 -6.62 4.19 15.49
C PHE A 64 -7.47 3.89 14.25
N MET A 65 -7.77 2.61 14.00
CA MET A 65 -8.52 2.13 12.84
C MET A 65 -9.66 1.19 13.27
N PRO A 66 -10.59 0.80 12.38
CA PRO A 66 -11.64 -0.16 12.72
C PRO A 66 -11.09 -1.46 13.34
N PRO A 67 -11.74 -1.99 14.39
CA PRO A 67 -11.32 -3.23 15.02
C PRO A 67 -11.69 -4.42 14.13
N ILE A 68 -10.71 -4.92 13.38
CA ILE A 68 -10.82 -6.10 12.54
C ILE A 68 -9.89 -7.22 13.06
N ASP A 69 -9.82 -8.34 12.34
CA ASP A 69 -9.03 -9.50 12.76
C ASP A 69 -7.53 -9.17 12.80
N ASP A 70 -6.77 -9.99 13.52
CA ASP A 70 -5.35 -9.76 13.77
C ASP A 70 -4.51 -9.81 12.48
N PRO A 71 -3.90 -8.68 12.05
CA PRO A 71 -3.13 -8.65 10.81
C PRO A 71 -1.87 -9.52 10.87
N PHE A 72 -1.32 -9.75 12.07
CA PHE A 72 -0.09 -10.54 12.24
C PHE A 72 -0.35 -12.02 11.98
N ARG A 73 -1.41 -12.57 12.59
CA ARG A 73 -1.85 -13.96 12.35
C ARG A 73 -2.32 -14.17 10.91
N MET A 74 -3.05 -13.20 10.35
CA MET A 74 -3.46 -13.26 8.95
C MET A 74 -2.26 -13.28 8.00
N ALA A 75 -1.21 -12.51 8.28
CA ALA A 75 0.03 -12.56 7.49
C ALA A 75 0.65 -13.96 7.50
N ASP A 76 0.73 -14.61 8.66
CA ASP A 76 1.23 -15.97 8.79
C ASP A 76 0.40 -16.98 7.98
N GLU A 77 -0.93 -16.92 8.08
CA GLU A 77 -1.86 -17.79 7.36
C GLU A 77 -1.70 -17.64 5.83
N LEU A 78 -1.66 -16.40 5.35
CA LEU A 78 -1.52 -16.12 3.92
C LEU A 78 -0.16 -16.56 3.37
N LEU A 79 0.93 -16.27 4.07
CA LEU A 79 2.27 -16.70 3.65
C LEU A 79 2.39 -18.23 3.65
N ALA A 80 1.75 -18.92 4.59
CA ALA A 80 1.68 -20.37 4.59
C ALA A 80 0.88 -20.90 3.38
N SER A 81 -0.21 -20.23 2.98
CA SER A 81 -1.08 -20.65 1.88
C SER A 81 -0.42 -20.61 0.50
N VAL A 82 0.63 -19.80 0.32
CA VAL A 82 1.38 -19.67 -0.95
C VAL A 82 2.79 -20.24 -0.89
N LYS A 83 3.10 -21.01 0.17
CA LYS A 83 4.41 -21.61 0.35
C LYS A 83 4.71 -22.61 -0.78
N GLY A 84 5.77 -22.34 -1.53
CA GLY A 84 6.15 -23.14 -2.71
C GLY A 84 5.52 -22.65 -4.02
N ASP A 85 4.48 -21.80 -3.95
CA ASP A 85 3.85 -21.18 -5.11
C ASP A 85 4.45 -19.82 -5.48
N ALA A 86 4.99 -19.09 -4.50
CA ALA A 86 5.64 -17.80 -4.73
C ALA A 86 7.13 -17.88 -4.40
N SER A 87 7.95 -17.27 -5.26
CA SER A 87 9.40 -17.11 -5.01
C SER A 87 9.66 -15.98 -4.02
N ILE A 88 8.84 -14.92 -4.06
CA ILE A 88 8.93 -13.77 -3.18
C ILE A 88 7.54 -13.29 -2.79
N ALA A 89 7.45 -12.56 -1.67
CA ALA A 89 6.23 -11.92 -1.21
C ALA A 89 6.45 -10.43 -0.94
N VAL A 90 5.43 -9.62 -1.21
CA VAL A 90 5.37 -8.19 -0.90
C VAL A 90 4.11 -7.92 -0.10
N VAL A 91 4.21 -7.12 0.96
CA VAL A 91 3.09 -6.79 1.85
C VAL A 91 2.85 -5.30 1.83
N ASP A 92 1.64 -4.89 1.43
CA ASP A 92 1.09 -3.56 1.72
C ASP A 92 0.31 -3.62 3.04
N PHE A 93 0.83 -2.92 4.05
CA PHE A 93 0.22 -2.80 5.36
C PHE A 93 -0.40 -1.41 5.57
N HIS A 94 -1.70 -1.34 5.33
CA HIS A 94 -2.51 -0.12 5.41
C HIS A 94 -2.86 0.19 6.87
N ALA A 95 -2.11 1.08 7.52
CA ALA A 95 -2.22 1.30 8.96
C ALA A 95 -2.00 2.77 9.36
N GLU A 96 -2.50 3.19 10.51
CA GLU A 96 -2.25 4.55 11.03
C GLU A 96 -1.00 4.61 11.90
N ALA A 97 -0.92 3.75 12.93
CA ALA A 97 0.15 3.83 13.92
C ALA A 97 1.51 3.37 13.36
N THR A 98 2.51 4.25 13.43
CA THR A 98 3.90 3.96 13.03
C THR A 98 4.49 2.77 13.79
N SER A 99 4.14 2.61 15.06
CA SER A 99 4.57 1.47 15.88
C SER A 99 4.03 0.13 15.36
N GLU A 100 2.76 0.09 14.93
CA GLU A 100 2.15 -1.11 14.36
C GLU A 100 2.82 -1.47 13.03
N LYS A 101 3.11 -0.47 12.19
CA LYS A 101 3.81 -0.66 10.91
C LYS A 101 5.22 -1.21 11.07
N GLN A 102 6.01 -0.60 11.94
CA GLN A 102 7.36 -1.09 12.21
C GLN A 102 7.33 -2.49 12.84
N ALA A 103 6.39 -2.75 13.74
CA ALA A 103 6.22 -4.09 14.30
C ALA A 103 5.91 -5.14 13.22
N MET A 104 5.02 -4.84 12.27
CA MET A 104 4.75 -5.73 11.13
C MET A 104 5.99 -5.97 10.27
N ALA A 105 6.73 -4.90 9.95
CA ALA A 105 7.96 -5.02 9.16
C ALA A 105 9.01 -5.91 9.84
N PHE A 106 9.27 -5.71 11.13
CA PHE A 106 10.18 -6.57 11.90
C PHE A 106 9.66 -7.99 12.09
N TYR A 107 8.33 -8.16 12.25
CA TYR A 107 7.71 -9.46 12.38
C TYR A 107 7.88 -10.31 11.10
N LEU A 108 7.83 -9.68 9.94
CA LEU A 108 7.98 -10.33 8.64
C LEU A 108 9.42 -10.34 8.10
N ASP A 109 10.39 -9.78 8.83
CA ASP A 109 11.77 -9.67 8.37
C ASP A 109 12.38 -11.05 8.04
N GLY A 110 12.90 -11.18 6.82
CA GLY A 110 13.44 -12.40 6.24
C GLY A 110 12.40 -13.41 5.74
N ARG A 111 11.10 -13.09 5.83
CA ARG A 111 10.00 -13.93 5.31
C ARG A 111 9.36 -13.37 4.05
N VAL A 112 9.56 -12.08 3.78
CA VAL A 112 9.03 -11.36 2.62
C VAL A 112 10.10 -10.44 2.05
N ALA A 113 10.03 -10.15 0.75
CA ALA A 113 10.97 -9.25 0.10
C ALA A 113 10.76 -7.80 0.54
N ALA A 114 9.50 -7.39 0.76
CA ALA A 114 9.18 -6.03 1.21
C ALA A 114 7.92 -5.96 2.08
N VAL A 115 7.94 -5.06 3.06
CA VAL A 115 6.77 -4.57 3.81
C VAL A 115 6.70 -3.07 3.64
N VAL A 116 5.68 -2.58 2.95
CA VAL A 116 5.46 -1.15 2.72
C VAL A 116 4.21 -0.69 3.45
N GLY A 117 4.32 0.39 4.22
CA GLY A 117 3.16 1.00 4.85
C GLY A 117 2.41 1.94 3.91
N THR A 118 1.11 2.06 4.10
CA THR A 118 0.23 3.05 3.45
C THR A 118 -0.77 3.60 4.48
N HIS A 119 -1.66 4.52 4.06
CA HIS A 119 -2.78 5.16 4.79
C HIS A 119 -2.54 6.62 5.19
N THR A 120 -1.35 6.99 5.68
CA THR A 120 -1.18 8.32 6.29
C THR A 120 -0.99 9.44 5.28
N HIS A 121 -0.79 9.08 4.01
CA HIS A 121 -0.61 9.99 2.86
C HIS A 121 0.61 10.92 2.96
N VAL A 122 1.54 10.67 3.89
CA VAL A 122 2.79 11.43 4.03
C VAL A 122 3.94 10.45 3.91
N GLN A 123 4.70 10.55 2.81
CA GLN A 123 5.85 9.67 2.59
C GLN A 123 6.89 9.84 3.70
N THR A 124 7.28 8.75 4.35
CA THR A 124 8.32 8.76 5.37
C THR A 124 9.71 8.67 4.73
N ALA A 125 10.76 9.07 5.47
CA ALA A 125 12.15 9.01 5.02
C ALA A 125 12.96 7.93 5.74
N ASP A 126 12.29 6.83 6.11
CA ASP A 126 12.84 5.73 6.90
C ASP A 126 13.01 4.44 6.08
N GLU A 127 13.06 4.55 4.75
CA GLU A 127 13.27 3.41 3.87
C GLU A 127 14.60 2.72 4.17
N ARG A 128 14.54 1.40 4.38
CA ARG A 128 15.72 0.62 4.75
C ARG A 128 15.56 -0.84 4.41
N ILE A 129 16.67 -1.57 4.38
CA ILE A 129 16.67 -3.03 4.43
C ILE A 129 16.84 -3.43 5.90
N LEU A 130 15.95 -4.30 6.38
CA LEU A 130 15.99 -4.85 7.73
C LEU A 130 17.08 -5.94 7.85
N PRO A 131 17.50 -6.32 9.07
CA PRO A 131 18.64 -7.21 9.28
C PRO A 131 18.59 -8.56 8.54
N LYS A 132 17.40 -9.11 8.27
CA LYS A 132 17.23 -10.38 7.55
C LYS A 132 16.87 -10.19 6.07
N GLY A 133 16.96 -8.98 5.55
CA GLY A 133 16.87 -8.71 4.11
C GLY A 133 15.51 -8.25 3.60
N THR A 134 14.55 -7.94 4.47
CA THR A 134 13.27 -7.34 4.04
C THR A 134 13.40 -5.84 3.83
N ALA A 135 12.99 -5.33 2.67
CA ALA A 135 12.85 -3.88 2.47
C ALA A 135 11.64 -3.35 3.24
N ALA A 136 11.79 -2.22 3.91
CA ALA A 136 10.74 -1.63 4.71
C ALA A 136 10.70 -0.10 4.60
N ILE A 137 9.49 0.46 4.67
CA ILE A 137 9.22 1.89 4.80
C ILE A 137 7.90 2.08 5.56
N THR A 138 7.85 3.05 6.47
CA THR A 138 6.65 3.27 7.29
C THR A 138 5.48 3.84 6.50
N ASP A 139 5.67 4.71 5.51
CA ASP A 139 4.58 5.08 4.60
C ASP A 139 5.11 5.46 3.22
N LEU A 140 4.47 4.92 2.17
CA LEU A 140 4.78 5.26 0.79
C LEU A 140 4.40 6.70 0.43
N GLY A 141 3.48 7.30 1.19
CA GLY A 141 2.88 8.59 0.92
C GLY A 141 1.63 8.47 0.06
N LEU A 142 1.37 9.49 -0.76
CA LEU A 142 0.20 9.53 -1.64
C LEU A 142 0.60 9.76 -3.10
N THR A 143 -0.18 9.19 -4.01
CA THR A 143 -0.19 9.66 -5.40
C THR A 143 -1.41 10.54 -5.60
N GLY A 144 -1.19 11.85 -5.69
CA GLY A 144 -2.22 12.90 -5.69
C GLY A 144 -1.65 14.26 -5.29
N SER A 145 -2.51 15.21 -4.89
CA SER A 145 -2.07 16.55 -4.45
C SER A 145 -1.33 16.49 -3.12
N ILE A 146 -0.09 17.00 -3.10
CA ILE A 146 0.65 17.29 -1.86
C ILE A 146 0.50 18.76 -1.41
N GLY A 147 -0.12 19.61 -2.24
CA GLY A 147 -0.45 21.00 -1.90
C GLY A 147 -1.67 21.09 -0.98
N GLY A 148 -2.54 20.08 -1.04
CA GLY A 148 -3.66 19.90 -0.11
C GLY A 148 -3.28 19.31 1.25
N ILE A 149 -4.23 19.28 2.17
CA ILE A 149 -4.11 18.59 3.45
C ILE A 149 -4.52 17.13 3.23
N ILE A 150 -3.56 16.21 3.19
CA ILE A 150 -3.82 14.76 3.03
C ILE A 150 -4.56 14.46 1.70
N GLY A 151 -4.32 15.27 0.67
CA GLY A 151 -4.96 15.19 -0.65
C GLY A 151 -6.30 15.93 -0.77
N MET A 152 -6.72 16.67 0.25
CA MET A 152 -7.98 17.41 0.28
C MET A 152 -7.74 18.93 0.27
N LYS A 153 -8.73 19.70 -0.21
CA LYS A 153 -8.66 21.17 -0.21
C LYS A 153 -8.36 21.72 1.19
N PRO A 154 -7.37 22.62 1.34
CA PRO A 154 -6.98 23.15 2.65
C PRO A 154 -8.12 23.86 3.38
N GLU A 155 -8.93 24.64 2.69
CA GLU A 155 -9.95 25.51 3.30
C GLU A 155 -11.01 24.68 4.03
N ILE A 156 -11.49 23.61 3.39
CA ILE A 156 -12.50 22.69 3.94
C ILE A 156 -11.92 21.90 5.13
N SER A 157 -10.67 21.47 5.01
CA SER A 157 -9.97 20.73 6.06
C SER A 157 -9.75 21.61 7.29
N ILE A 158 -9.30 22.85 7.11
CA ILE A 158 -9.04 23.82 8.17
C ILE A 158 -10.35 24.21 8.86
N GLU A 159 -11.39 24.54 8.11
CA GLU A 159 -12.71 24.89 8.67
C GLU A 159 -13.24 23.76 9.58
N ARG A 160 -13.12 22.50 9.14
CA ARG A 160 -13.51 21.34 9.95
C ARG A 160 -12.75 21.26 11.27
N GLN A 161 -11.44 21.55 11.28
CA GLN A 161 -10.65 21.56 12.52
C GLN A 161 -11.02 22.71 13.44
N LEU A 162 -11.30 23.91 12.88
CA LEU A 162 -11.69 25.09 13.64
C LEU A 162 -13.08 24.98 14.26
N LEU A 163 -14.05 24.48 13.50
CA LEU A 163 -15.45 24.44 13.91
C LEU A 163 -15.84 23.13 14.60
N GLN A 164 -15.05 22.08 14.46
CA GLN A 164 -15.36 20.73 14.95
C GLN A 164 -16.74 20.21 14.48
N ALA A 165 -17.24 20.76 13.38
CA ALA A 165 -18.55 20.47 12.81
C ALA A 165 -18.40 19.89 11.40
N ARG A 166 -19.39 19.10 10.98
CA ARG A 166 -19.49 18.66 9.59
C ARG A 166 -20.01 19.83 8.76
N GLY A 167 -19.08 20.62 8.23
CA GLY A 167 -19.34 21.64 7.21
C GLY A 167 -19.48 21.01 5.82
N GLU A 168 -18.81 21.60 4.83
CA GLU A 168 -18.80 21.06 3.47
C GLU A 168 -18.26 19.63 3.40
N ARG A 169 -18.70 18.91 2.35
CA ARG A 169 -18.13 17.60 2.02
C ARG A 169 -16.65 17.79 1.65
N MET A 170 -15.80 16.86 2.07
CA MET A 170 -14.39 16.85 1.67
C MET A 170 -14.28 16.83 0.14
N GLN A 171 -13.45 17.72 -0.40
CA GLN A 171 -13.18 17.82 -1.83
C GLN A 171 -11.68 17.56 -2.07
N PRO A 172 -11.32 16.74 -3.06
CA PRO A 172 -9.93 16.55 -3.46
C PRO A 172 -9.29 17.88 -3.90
N ALA A 173 -8.02 18.04 -3.58
CA ALA A 173 -7.19 19.10 -4.15
C ALA A 173 -6.61 18.63 -5.51
N ASP A 174 -6.43 19.56 -6.45
CA ASP A 174 -6.00 19.31 -7.84
C ASP A 174 -4.69 20.03 -8.21
N ASP A 175 -4.02 20.63 -7.23
CA ASP A 175 -2.72 21.29 -7.31
C ASP A 175 -1.57 20.36 -6.90
N GLU A 176 -0.33 20.76 -7.18
CA GLU A 176 0.92 20.09 -6.77
C GLU A 176 0.88 18.54 -6.81
N LEU A 177 0.35 17.98 -7.89
CA LEU A 177 0.20 16.54 -8.03
C LEU A 177 1.56 15.85 -8.04
N HIS A 178 1.72 14.83 -7.20
CA HIS A 178 2.92 13.99 -7.14
C HIS A 178 2.57 12.51 -7.27
N LEU A 179 3.50 11.74 -7.82
CA LEU A 179 3.55 10.29 -7.70
C LEU A 179 4.56 9.94 -6.61
N GLN A 180 4.08 9.29 -5.55
CA GLN A 180 4.93 8.78 -4.47
C GLN A 180 4.88 7.26 -4.40
N GLY A 181 6.02 6.66 -4.07
CA GLY A 181 6.18 5.22 -3.92
C GLY A 181 7.63 4.84 -3.66
N VAL A 182 7.98 3.58 -3.90
CA VAL A 182 9.35 3.09 -3.79
C VAL A 182 9.70 2.17 -4.95
N VAL A 183 10.99 2.12 -5.28
CA VAL A 183 11.58 1.06 -6.11
C VAL A 183 12.36 0.15 -5.19
N VAL A 184 12.04 -1.15 -5.21
CA VAL A 184 12.74 -2.18 -4.47
C VAL A 184 13.39 -3.14 -5.46
N GLU A 185 14.70 -3.34 -5.34
CA GLU A 185 15.42 -4.37 -6.09
C GLU A 185 15.54 -5.62 -5.23
N VAL A 186 15.20 -6.78 -5.78
CA VAL A 186 15.12 -8.05 -5.04
C VAL A 186 16.01 -9.08 -5.70
N ASP A 187 16.84 -9.75 -4.91
CA ASP A 187 17.52 -10.98 -5.33
C ASP A 187 16.51 -12.12 -5.24
N THR A 188 15.98 -12.54 -6.37
CA THR A 188 14.90 -13.52 -6.45
C THR A 188 15.35 -14.95 -6.13
N ALA A 189 16.66 -15.24 -6.18
CA ALA A 189 17.19 -16.54 -5.79
C ALA A 189 17.26 -16.67 -4.26
N ARG A 190 17.57 -15.57 -3.57
CA ARG A 190 17.60 -15.52 -2.09
C ARG A 190 16.30 -15.07 -1.45
N GLY A 191 15.40 -14.45 -2.22
CA GLY A 191 14.13 -13.89 -1.76
C GLY A 191 14.28 -12.64 -0.89
N VAL A 192 15.41 -11.94 -0.97
CA VAL A 192 15.74 -10.77 -0.13
C VAL A 192 15.90 -9.50 -0.96
N ALA A 193 15.54 -8.36 -0.40
CA ALA A 193 15.80 -7.07 -0.99
C ALA A 193 17.30 -6.73 -0.97
N THR A 194 17.74 -6.03 -2.01
CA THR A 194 19.12 -5.57 -2.20
C THR A 194 19.21 -4.04 -2.22
N SER A 195 18.13 -3.35 -2.62
CA SER A 195 18.01 -1.91 -2.47
C SER A 195 16.55 -1.48 -2.30
N ILE A 196 16.33 -0.33 -1.66
CA ILE A 196 15.06 0.39 -1.62
C ILE A 196 15.34 1.88 -1.85
N LYS A 197 14.59 2.52 -2.75
CA LYS A 197 14.70 3.94 -3.06
C LYS A 197 13.32 4.57 -3.13
N ARG A 198 13.11 5.66 -2.41
CA ARG A 198 11.87 6.45 -2.52
C ARG A 198 11.76 7.14 -3.86
N LEU A 199 10.53 7.20 -4.35
CA LEU A 199 10.12 8.02 -5.47
C LEU A 199 9.15 9.09 -4.96
N SER A 200 9.40 10.33 -5.35
CA SER A 200 8.46 11.45 -5.20
C SER A 200 8.67 12.36 -6.39
N VAL A 201 7.79 12.25 -7.39
CA VAL A 201 7.95 12.91 -8.70
C VAL A 201 6.75 13.81 -8.97
N PRO A 202 6.97 15.11 -9.27
CA PRO A 202 5.88 15.99 -9.70
C PRO A 202 5.25 15.49 -11.00
N TYR A 203 3.91 15.50 -11.08
CA TYR A 203 3.15 15.09 -12.27
C TYR A 203 3.55 15.88 -13.52
N ALA A 204 3.85 17.18 -13.39
CA ALA A 204 4.33 18.01 -14.49
C ALA A 204 5.63 17.48 -15.14
N ARG A 205 6.52 16.83 -14.37
CA ARG A 205 7.74 16.19 -14.88
C ARG A 205 7.53 14.75 -15.35
N ALA A 206 6.49 14.07 -14.88
CA ALA A 206 6.16 12.71 -15.30
C ALA A 206 5.81 12.65 -16.81
N LEU A 207 5.27 13.73 -17.38
CA LEU A 207 4.97 13.84 -18.81
C LEU A 207 6.22 14.06 -19.68
N GLU A 208 7.26 14.70 -19.15
CA GLU A 208 8.49 15.02 -19.92
C GLU A 208 9.53 13.89 -19.87
N GLY A 209 9.49 13.01 -18.86
CA GLY A 209 10.50 11.96 -18.64
C GLY A 209 10.07 10.52 -18.95
N ALA A 210 8.77 10.24 -19.13
CA ALA A 210 8.27 8.86 -19.25
C ALA A 210 8.07 8.36 -20.69
N PHE A 211 8.11 9.26 -21.68
CA PHE A 211 8.12 8.88 -23.10
C PHE A 211 9.18 9.69 -23.82
N GLY A 212 10.42 9.17 -23.79
CA GLY A 212 11.43 9.59 -24.74
C GLY A 212 10.82 9.51 -26.14
N LYS A 213 10.83 10.64 -26.85
CA LYS A 213 10.46 10.72 -28.26
C LYS A 213 11.22 9.62 -29.00
N SER A 214 10.49 8.67 -29.60
CA SER A 214 10.99 7.88 -30.72
C SER A 214 11.27 8.79 -31.91
#